data_AF-A0A382S3X0-F1
#
_entry.id   AF-A0A382S3X0-F1
#
_cell.length_a   1.000
_cell.length_b   1.000
_cell.length_c   1.000
_cell.angle_alpha   90.00
_cell.angle_beta   90.00
_cell.angle_gamma   90.00
#
_symmetry.space_group_name_H-M   'P 1'
#
loop_
_entity.id
_entity.type
_entity.pdbx_description
1 polymer ?
#
loop_
_entity_poly.entity_id
_entity_poly.type
_entity_poly.pdbx_seq_one_letter_code
_entity_poly.pdbx_strand_id
1 'polypeptide(L)'
;MTRVVAVTHDFHVSAVSRYIPERSNRNIPVFFFAYWVSITNKGNKPAQLLNRYWHITDADGRINEVNGEGIVGEQPHFQPGQNFEYNSFCPLPTEFGFMQGHYDMV
;
A
#
# COMPACT_ATOMS: atom_id res chain seq x y z
N MET A 1 -3.43 -0.89 16.46
CA MET A 1 -3.29 -0.49 15.04
C MET A 1 -4.41 -1.15 14.29
N THR A 2 -5.19 -0.39 13.52
CA THR A 2 -6.31 -0.95 12.75
C THR A 2 -5.77 -1.55 11.47
N ARG A 3 -6.06 -2.82 11.24
CA ARG A 3 -5.81 -3.48 9.95
C ARG A 3 -7.01 -3.26 9.05
N VAL A 4 -6.76 -2.81 7.84
CA VAL A 4 -7.76 -2.76 6.78
C VAL A 4 -7.56 -3.95 5.85
N VAL A 5 -8.65 -4.46 5.29
CA VAL A 5 -8.65 -5.62 4.39
C VAL A 5 -9.53 -5.32 3.20
N ALA A 6 -9.07 -5.70 2.02
CA ALA A 6 -9.84 -5.74 0.79
C ALA A 6 -9.73 -7.15 0.19
N VAL A 7 -10.83 -7.62 -0.39
CA VAL A 7 -10.88 -8.88 -1.13
C VAL A 7 -11.41 -8.59 -2.52
N THR A 8 -10.64 -8.97 -3.53
CA THR A 8 -10.99 -8.79 -4.95
C THR A 8 -10.64 -10.09 -5.68
N HIS A 9 -11.64 -10.71 -6.31
CA HIS A 9 -11.55 -12.09 -6.78
C HIS A 9 -11.04 -13.00 -5.65
N ASP A 10 -9.99 -13.79 -5.90
CA ASP A 10 -9.40 -14.68 -4.90
C ASP A 10 -8.22 -14.05 -4.14
N PHE A 11 -7.96 -12.75 -4.31
CA PHE A 11 -6.85 -12.07 -3.63
C PHE A 11 -7.33 -11.37 -2.36
N HIS A 12 -6.64 -11.66 -1.26
CA HIS A 12 -6.82 -10.99 0.02
C HIS A 12 -5.66 -10.03 0.23
N VAL A 13 -5.96 -8.74 0.30
CA VAL A 13 -4.97 -7.69 0.59
C VAL A 13 -5.27 -7.10 1.94
N SER A 14 -4.29 -7.08 2.84
CA SER A 14 -4.41 -6.40 4.12
C SER A 14 -3.32 -5.36 4.29
N ALA A 15 -3.66 -4.23 4.90
CA ALA A 15 -2.71 -3.17 5.18
C ALA A 15 -2.84 -2.67 6.63
N VAL A 16 -1.70 -2.28 7.19
CA VAL A 16 -1.60 -1.54 8.46
C VAL A 16 -0.68 -0.36 8.24
N SER A 17 -0.98 0.78 8.84
CA SER A 17 -0.11 1.96 8.81
C SER A 17 0.20 2.45 10.22
N ARG A 18 1.31 3.17 10.34
CA ARG A 18 1.79 3.78 11.57
C ARG A 18 2.49 5.10 11.28
N TYR A 19 2.13 6.13 12.04
CA TYR A 19 2.90 7.39 12.09
C TYR A 19 4.28 7.16 12.70
N ILE A 20 5.32 7.79 12.13
CA ILE A 20 6.73 7.67 12.53
C ILE A 20 7.20 9.05 13.05
N PRO A 21 7.09 9.31 14.37
CA PRO A 21 7.46 10.60 14.96
C PRO A 21 8.91 11.00 14.66
N GLU A 22 9.83 10.03 14.66
CA GLU A 22 11.27 10.25 14.54
C GLU A 22 11.68 10.74 13.14
N ARG A 23 10.83 10.52 12.13
CA ARG A 23 11.02 11.00 10.75
C ARG A 23 10.09 12.15 10.38
N SER A 24 9.30 12.62 11.34
CA SER A 24 8.30 13.66 11.12
C SER A 24 8.76 14.97 11.74
N ASN A 25 8.37 16.08 11.13
CA ASN A 25 8.63 17.41 11.64
C ASN A 25 7.30 18.19 11.62
N ARG A 26 6.90 18.75 12.77
CA ARG A 26 5.68 19.57 12.83
C ARG A 26 5.95 21.04 12.45
N ASN A 27 7.19 21.48 12.58
CA ASN A 27 7.60 22.85 12.22
C ASN A 27 7.80 23.00 10.71
N ILE A 28 8.13 21.90 10.03
CA ILE A 28 8.16 21.79 8.57
C ILE A 28 7.18 20.68 8.23
N PRO A 29 5.94 20.97 7.77
CA PRO A 29 4.81 20.05 7.78
C PRO A 29 5.09 18.81 6.94
N VAL A 30 5.72 17.82 7.56
CA VAL A 30 6.19 16.58 6.96
C VAL A 30 5.89 15.48 7.98
N PHE A 31 4.84 14.72 7.71
CA PHE A 31 4.35 13.65 8.55
C PHE A 31 4.63 12.32 7.86
N PHE A 32 5.54 11.53 8.43
CA PHE A 32 5.94 10.25 7.86
C PHE A 32 5.04 9.13 8.38
N PHE A 33 4.44 8.39 7.45
CA PHE A 33 3.73 7.16 7.75
C PHE A 33 4.49 5.98 7.15
N ALA A 34 4.71 4.93 7.93
CA ALA A 34 5.09 3.62 7.42
C ALA A 34 3.83 2.79 7.22
N TYR A 35 3.81 1.95 6.20
CA TYR A 35 2.74 0.99 6.00
C TYR A 35 3.31 -0.38 5.63
N TRP A 36 2.58 -1.42 6.03
CA TRP A 36 2.86 -2.82 5.73
C TRP A 36 1.66 -3.39 5.01
N VAL A 37 1.89 -4.04 3.86
CA VAL A 37 0.86 -4.71 3.07
C VAL A 37 1.19 -6.19 3.01
N SER A 38 0.17 -7.03 3.19
CA SER A 38 0.20 -8.46 2.91
C SER A 38 -0.79 -8.76 1.79
N ILE A 39 -0.33 -9.47 0.77
CA ILE A 39 -1.10 -9.87 -0.41
C ILE A 39 -1.08 -11.39 -0.46
N THR A 40 -2.23 -12.03 -0.37
CA THR A 40 -2.34 -13.50 -0.43
C THR A 40 -3.23 -13.92 -1.58
N ASN A 41 -2.73 -14.83 -2.42
CA ASN A 41 -3.55 -15.54 -3.40
C ASN A 41 -4.29 -16.68 -2.70
N LYS A 42 -5.61 -16.54 -2.50
CA LYS A 42 -6.48 -17.60 -1.96
C LYS A 42 -7.15 -18.43 -3.06
N GLY A 43 -6.81 -18.18 -4.31
CA GLY A 43 -7.34 -18.88 -5.47
C GLY A 43 -6.63 -20.19 -5.74
N ASN A 44 -7.03 -20.84 -6.84
CA ASN A 44 -6.47 -22.11 -7.29
C ASN A 44 -5.58 -22.00 -8.53
N LYS A 45 -5.36 -20.78 -9.03
CA LYS A 45 -4.50 -20.47 -10.17
C LYS A 45 -3.33 -19.58 -9.75
N PRO A 46 -2.15 -19.74 -10.37
CA PRO A 46 -1.08 -18.78 -10.18
C PRO A 46 -1.45 -17.42 -10.80
N ALA A 47 -0.85 -16.34 -10.28
CA ALA A 47 -0.96 -15.00 -10.86
C ALA A 47 0.31 -14.18 -10.58
N GLN A 48 0.55 -13.12 -11.34
CA GLN A 48 1.69 -12.22 -11.16
C GLN A 48 1.21 -10.78 -10.97
N LEU A 49 1.79 -10.07 -10.00
CA LEU A 49 1.59 -8.63 -9.85
C LEU A 49 2.49 -7.88 -10.84
N LEU A 50 1.89 -7.05 -11.68
CA LEU A 50 2.60 -6.28 -12.70
C LEU A 50 2.83 -4.84 -12.29
N ASN A 51 1.76 -4.15 -11.85
CA ASN A 51 1.80 -2.73 -11.52
C ASN A 51 1.05 -2.43 -10.23
N ARG A 52 1.27 -1.22 -9.71
CA ARG A 52 0.50 -0.63 -8.63
C ARG A 52 0.04 0.78 -9.01
N TYR A 53 -1.13 1.14 -8.51
CA TYR A 53 -1.64 2.50 -8.47
C TYR A 53 -2.03 2.87 -7.04
N TRP A 54 -1.64 4.07 -6.61
CA TRP A 54 -2.09 4.69 -5.37
C TRP A 54 -2.70 6.06 -5.64
N HIS A 55 -3.88 6.28 -5.09
CA HIS A 55 -4.55 7.57 -4.94
C HIS A 55 -4.45 8.00 -3.47
N ILE A 56 -3.64 9.02 -3.21
CA ILE A 56 -3.31 9.50 -1.87
C ILE A 56 -3.97 10.86 -1.67
N THR A 57 -4.78 11.00 -0.63
CA THR A 57 -5.47 12.26 -0.30
C THR A 57 -5.02 12.78 1.04
N ASP A 58 -4.50 14.01 1.09
CA ASP A 58 -4.11 14.68 2.32
C ASP A 58 -5.35 15.28 3.05
N ALA A 59 -5.16 15.81 4.26
CA ALA A 59 -6.25 16.38 5.06
C ALA A 59 -6.88 17.65 4.43
N ASP A 60 -6.14 18.33 3.56
CA ASP A 60 -6.60 19.52 2.84
C ASP A 60 -7.35 19.14 1.54
N GLY A 61 -7.49 17.84 1.25
CA GLY A 61 -8.14 17.33 0.06
C GLY A 61 -7.25 17.33 -1.20
N ARG A 62 -5.95 17.61 -1.08
CA ARG A 62 -5.03 17.50 -2.21
C ARG A 62 -4.78 16.04 -2.54
N ILE A 63 -4.70 15.74 -3.83
CA ILE A 63 -4.51 14.39 -4.35
C ILE A 63 -3.10 14.25 -4.92
N ASN A 64 -2.44 13.14 -4.57
CA ASN A 64 -1.20 12.69 -5.18
C ASN A 64 -1.40 11.26 -5.72
N GLU A 65 -1.12 11.07 -7.01
CA GLU A 65 -1.26 9.79 -7.69
C GLU A 65 0.12 9.17 -7.92
N VAL A 66 0.28 7.91 -7.55
CA VAL A 66 1.51 7.17 -7.76
C VAL A 66 1.21 5.94 -8.60
N ASN A 67 1.77 5.91 -9.80
CA ASN A 67 1.76 4.75 -10.69
C ASN A 67 3.16 4.17 -10.78
N GLY A 68 3.29 2.85 -10.84
CA GLY A 68 4.59 2.25 -11.10
C GLY A 68 4.54 0.74 -11.25
N GLU A 69 5.58 0.22 -11.89
CA GLU A 69 5.79 -1.21 -12.06
C GLU A 69 6.11 -1.87 -10.71
N GLY A 70 5.50 -3.04 -10.50
CA GLY A 70 5.72 -3.89 -9.36
C GLY A 70 5.39 -3.26 -8.01
N ILE A 71 5.95 -3.86 -6.96
CA ILE A 71 5.99 -3.35 -5.59
C ILE A 71 7.42 -3.50 -5.09
N VAL A 72 7.97 -2.44 -4.47
CA VAL A 72 9.34 -2.40 -3.94
C VAL A 72 10.45 -2.87 -4.91
N GLY A 73 10.23 -2.72 -6.23
CA GLY A 73 11.18 -3.14 -7.26
C GLY A 73 10.98 -4.58 -7.74
N GLU A 74 9.94 -5.27 -7.28
CA GLU A 74 9.65 -6.66 -7.62
C GLU A 74 8.27 -6.82 -8.24
N GLN A 75 8.12 -7.81 -9.12
CA GLN A 75 6.84 -8.26 -9.68
C GLN A 75 6.56 -9.69 -9.19
N PRO A 76 6.05 -9.85 -7.96
CA PRO A 76 5.92 -11.15 -7.33
C PRO A 76 4.96 -12.06 -8.09
N HIS A 77 5.37 -13.33 -8.22
CA HIS A 77 4.54 -14.41 -8.71
C HIS A 77 3.95 -15.16 -7.52
N PHE A 78 2.64 -15.33 -7.53
CA PHE A 78 1.86 -15.97 -6.47
C PHE A 78 1.38 -17.33 -6.96
N GLN A 79 1.89 -18.40 -6.35
CA GLN A 79 1.25 -19.70 -6.40
C GLN A 79 -0.05 -19.69 -5.56
N PRO A 80 -0.98 -20.64 -5.80
CA PRO A 80 -2.12 -20.85 -4.92
C PRO A 80 -1.72 -20.95 -3.44
N GLY A 81 -2.33 -20.12 -2.60
CA GLY A 81 -2.04 -20.04 -1.16
C GLY A 81 -0.84 -19.18 -0.78
N GLN A 82 -0.03 -18.71 -1.75
CA GLN A 82 1.17 -17.93 -1.48
C GLN A 82 0.84 -16.52 -0.99
N ASN A 83 1.66 -16.03 -0.06
CA ASN A 83 1.60 -14.69 0.50
C ASN A 83 2.88 -13.91 0.17
N PHE A 84 2.74 -12.63 -0.11
CA PHE A 84 3.84 -11.68 -0.26
C PHE A 84 3.60 -10.50 0.67
N GLU A 85 4.64 -10.09 1.41
CA GLU A 85 4.56 -8.97 2.34
C GLU A 85 5.62 -7.94 2.00
N TYR A 86 5.25 -6.68 2.10
CA TYR A 86 6.21 -5.59 1.95
C TYR A 86 5.82 -4.41 2.84
N ASN A 87 6.80 -3.54 3.07
CA ASN A 87 6.58 -2.28 3.74
C ASN A 87 7.20 -1.12 2.96
N SER A 88 6.61 0.06 3.12
CA SER A 88 7.11 1.28 2.50
C SER A 88 6.63 2.49 3.32
N PHE A 89 6.88 3.69 2.81
CA PHE A 89 6.57 4.94 3.48
C PHE A 89 5.70 5.85 2.60
N CYS A 90 4.92 6.70 3.25
CA CYS A 90 4.16 7.77 2.63
C CYS A 90 4.36 9.05 3.46
N PRO A 91 5.19 10.00 3.00
CA PRO A 91 5.24 11.32 3.61
C PRO A 91 4.00 12.13 3.18
N LEU A 92 3.37 12.80 4.14
CA LEU A 92 2.24 13.70 3.89
C LEU A 92 2.55 15.12 4.41
N PRO A 93 1.99 16.17 3.77
CA PRO A 93 2.08 17.53 4.29
C PRO A 93 1.11 17.81 5.45
N THR A 94 0.26 16.85 5.82
CA THR A 94 -0.78 17.00 6.84
C THR A 94 -0.72 15.89 7.90
N GLU A 95 -1.29 16.14 9.08
CA GLU A 95 -1.26 15.22 10.22
C GLU A 95 -1.99 13.89 9.98
N PHE A 96 -2.87 13.84 8.98
CA PHE A 96 -3.57 12.64 8.54
C PHE A 96 -3.85 12.70 7.03
N GLY A 97 -4.22 11.56 6.47
CA GLY A 97 -4.61 11.41 5.08
C GLY A 97 -5.08 9.98 4.82
N PHE A 98 -5.50 9.71 3.59
CA PHE A 98 -6.02 8.41 3.16
C PHE A 98 -5.23 7.91 1.95
N MET A 99 -4.98 6.60 1.90
CA MET A 99 -4.41 5.92 0.74
C MET A 99 -5.38 4.85 0.28
N GLN A 100 -5.67 4.83 -1.02
CA GLN A 100 -6.44 3.79 -1.68
C GLN A 100 -5.83 3.51 -3.04
N GLY A 101 -6.07 2.33 -3.60
CA GLY A 101 -5.37 1.93 -4.81
C GLY A 101 -5.72 0.53 -5.27
N HIS A 102 -5.00 0.06 -6.27
CA HIS A 102 -5.15 -1.29 -6.79
C HIS A 102 -3.81 -1.82 -7.33
N TYR A 103 -3.76 -3.13 -7.52
CA TYR A 103 -2.70 -3.83 -8.22
C TYR A 103 -3.24 -4.40 -9.51
N ASP A 104 -2.43 -4.29 -10.57
CA ASP A 104 -2.70 -4.98 -11.81
C ASP A 104 -2.09 -6.38 -11.73
N MET A 105 -2.92 -7.39 -11.98
CA MET A 105 -2.56 -8.80 -11.88
C MET A 105 -2.78 -9.49 -13.24
N VAL A 106 -1.96 -10.48 -13.56
CA VAL A 106 -2.13 -11.39 -14.72
C VAL A 106 -2.13 -12.85 -14.29
#